data_AF-A0A6N0NUQ4-F1
#
_entry.id   AF-A0A6N0NUQ4-F1
#
_cell.length_a   1.000
_cell.length_b   1.000
_cell.length_c   1.000
_cell.angle_alpha   90.00
_cell.angle_beta   90.00
_cell.angle_gamma   90.00
#
_symmetry.space_group_name_H-M   'P 1'
#
loop_
_entity.id
_entity.type
_entity.pdbx_description
1 polymer ?
#
loop_
_entity_poly.entity_id
_entity_poly.type
_entity_poly.pdbx_seq_one_letter_code
_entity_poly.pdbx_strand_id
1 'polypeptide(L)'
;MKSVQLALALDPNDSPLSMEKQLTVALAKAVSRKVRILSSTLVGWPVLAMKVEDTGGYLLFDETGEMETSFTKTVLENYQHYLDSFSKISSPEEFLNSLRNISWSEPRGRETLTFKWMISEDITAYLKYPSVNLPILLLNRKIDENIISLEIEEWKKMQTIISDEINRIDDYVRSFYAISESFIGKVAQERRKIELNYDQEITKVRQEMEKVLKEKKAQGYDEVKKRVTEFYPRVAELYGVIAKTKLDLEAGTISERQVSSLESARDKLLKEMDQQAEKALEPFKTEIRSFRQRIESLEQKKKEELASIDSKLDELRKATDEVRSSLESVKRIKSKEMDELTNLARRTVFIDDKLEVILPFLVVKDEKGFTQVISTLKYSGRNKSLFGITAFGSKLENLASPLTNTKFNLPQISLPDNLRKFRDDITKGVEWLEEEGWRVRKLFEDYYFVNF
;
A
#
# COMPACT_ATOMS: atom_id res chain seq x y z
N MET A 1 32.06 7.03 32.27
CA MET A 1 31.51 6.16 31.22
C MET A 1 31.63 4.72 31.69
N LYS A 2 30.55 3.95 31.62
CA LYS A 2 30.55 2.53 32.00
C LYS A 2 31.03 1.71 30.81
N SER A 3 32.02 0.83 31.01
CA SER A 3 32.47 -0.11 30.00
C SER A 3 31.91 -1.50 30.29
N VAL A 4 31.36 -2.14 29.27
CA VAL A 4 30.75 -3.45 29.32
C VAL A 4 31.47 -4.37 28.34
N GLN A 5 32.23 -5.31 28.90
CA GLN A 5 32.80 -6.40 28.14
C GLN A 5 31.75 -7.49 27.96
N LEU A 6 31.47 -7.87 26.71
CA LEU A 6 30.47 -8.89 26.40
C LEU A 6 31.09 -10.29 26.39
N ALA A 7 30.25 -11.32 26.47
CA ALA A 7 30.70 -12.72 26.47
C ALA A 7 31.09 -13.18 25.07
N LEU A 8 32.13 -14.02 25.00
CA LEU A 8 32.54 -14.77 23.82
C LEU A 8 31.78 -16.10 23.72
N ALA A 9 31.41 -16.70 24.85
CA ALA A 9 30.55 -17.88 24.85
C ALA A 9 29.56 -17.89 26.02
N LEU A 10 28.31 -18.24 25.70
CA LEU A 10 27.20 -18.36 26.64
C LEU A 10 26.82 -19.84 26.81
N ASP A 11 26.29 -20.19 27.97
CA ASP A 11 25.67 -21.49 28.21
C ASP A 11 24.26 -21.59 27.56
N PRO A 12 23.59 -22.75 27.63
CA PRO A 12 22.24 -22.91 27.09
C PRO A 12 21.18 -21.95 27.69
N ASN A 13 21.41 -21.47 28.92
CA ASN A 13 20.54 -20.56 29.68
C ASN A 13 20.97 -19.09 29.52
N ASP A 14 21.79 -18.77 28.52
CA ASP A 14 22.29 -17.44 28.20
C ASP A 14 23.12 -16.78 29.32
N SER A 15 23.75 -17.60 30.18
CA SER A 15 24.71 -17.12 31.17
C SER A 15 26.13 -17.17 30.60
N PRO A 16 26.99 -16.16 30.87
CA PRO A 16 28.38 -16.18 30.44
C PRO A 16 29.10 -17.37 31.08
N LEU A 17 29.80 -18.16 30.26
CA LEU A 17 30.67 -19.20 30.78
C LEU A 17 31.87 -18.58 31.52
N SER A 18 32.56 -19.35 32.35
CA SER A 18 33.83 -18.91 32.94
C SER A 18 34.90 -18.72 31.86
N MET A 19 35.96 -17.94 32.16
CA MET A 19 36.96 -17.53 31.19
C MET A 19 37.58 -18.73 30.45
N GLU A 20 38.00 -19.75 31.19
CA GLU A 20 38.60 -20.97 30.66
C GLU A 20 37.66 -21.70 29.69
N LYS A 21 36.37 -21.73 30.00
CA LYS A 21 35.33 -22.36 29.17
C LYS A 21 35.03 -21.54 27.93
N GLN A 22 34.95 -20.21 28.04
CA GLN A 22 34.72 -19.32 26.90
C GLN A 22 35.84 -19.44 25.85
N LEU A 23 37.10 -19.36 26.29
CA LEU A 23 38.27 -19.51 25.42
C LEU A 23 38.27 -20.87 24.72
N THR A 24 38.00 -21.93 25.49
CA THR A 24 38.06 -23.29 24.95
C THR A 24 36.93 -23.58 23.97
N VAL A 25 35.68 -23.17 24.26
CA VAL A 25 34.56 -23.35 23.34
C VAL A 25 34.83 -22.63 22.01
N ALA A 26 35.34 -21.39 22.06
CA ALA A 26 35.67 -20.63 20.87
C ALA A 26 36.82 -21.28 20.06
N LEU A 27 37.90 -21.70 20.72
CA LEU A 27 39.01 -22.40 20.06
C LEU A 27 38.59 -23.74 19.46
N ALA A 28 37.83 -24.54 20.21
CA ALA A 28 37.34 -25.83 19.73
C ALA A 28 36.40 -25.67 18.53
N LYS A 29 35.63 -24.58 18.45
CA LYS A 29 34.80 -24.26 17.28
C LYS A 29 35.63 -23.79 16.08
N ALA A 30 36.70 -23.02 16.31
CA ALA A 30 37.55 -22.47 15.27
C ALA A 30 38.41 -23.54 14.54
N VAL A 31 38.75 -24.62 15.23
CA VAL A 31 39.74 -25.58 14.72
C VAL A 31 39.07 -26.84 14.18
N SER A 32 39.21 -27.06 12.87
CA SER A 32 38.86 -28.36 12.30
C SER A 32 39.79 -29.45 12.82
N ARG A 33 39.31 -30.70 12.96
CA ARG A 33 40.11 -31.82 13.50
C ARG A 33 41.44 -32.09 12.81
N LYS A 34 41.68 -31.56 11.60
CA LYS A 34 42.85 -31.87 10.77
C LYS A 34 43.90 -30.76 10.65
N VAL A 35 43.65 -29.57 11.21
CA VAL A 35 44.55 -28.41 11.04
C VAL A 35 44.96 -27.85 12.40
N ARG A 36 46.21 -27.39 12.53
CA ARG A 36 46.71 -26.70 13.73
C ARG A 36 46.68 -25.17 13.57
N ILE A 37 46.62 -24.47 14.69
CA ILE A 37 46.64 -23.01 14.77
C ILE A 37 48.09 -22.52 14.82
N LEU A 38 48.47 -21.54 14.01
CA LEU A 38 49.71 -20.78 14.17
C LEU A 38 49.57 -19.75 15.30
N SER A 39 48.53 -18.94 15.24
CA SER A 39 48.22 -17.93 16.25
C SER A 39 46.72 -17.84 16.50
N SER A 40 46.34 -17.56 17.75
CA SER A 40 45.00 -17.10 18.05
C SER A 40 44.99 -15.86 18.93
N THR A 41 44.12 -14.93 18.57
CA THR A 41 44.00 -13.65 19.25
C THR A 41 42.55 -13.42 19.62
N LEU A 42 42.28 -13.28 20.90
CA LEU A 42 41.00 -12.74 21.35
C LEU A 42 41.04 -11.22 21.25
N VAL A 43 40.19 -10.67 20.39
CA VAL A 43 40.14 -9.24 20.08
C VAL A 43 38.81 -8.66 20.56
N GLY A 44 38.83 -7.39 20.93
CA GLY A 44 37.65 -6.63 21.33
C GLY A 44 37.39 -5.54 20.32
N TRP A 45 36.19 -5.53 19.75
CA TRP A 45 35.69 -4.44 18.94
C TRP A 45 35.08 -3.36 19.86
N PRO A 46 35.69 -2.18 19.98
CA PRO A 46 35.12 -1.08 20.75
C PRO A 46 33.92 -0.49 20.00
N VAL A 47 32.77 -0.44 20.68
CA VAL A 47 31.52 0.15 20.20
C VAL A 47 31.02 1.13 21.23
N LEU A 48 30.70 2.36 20.82
CA LEU A 48 30.03 3.32 21.67
C LEU A 48 28.52 3.23 21.43
N ALA A 49 27.76 2.91 22.48
CA ALA A 49 26.31 2.99 22.46
C ALA A 49 25.86 4.33 23.07
N MET A 50 25.17 5.14 22.27
CA MET A 50 24.68 6.46 22.64
C MET A 50 23.16 6.44 22.71
N LYS A 51 22.60 6.75 23.87
CA LYS A 51 21.16 6.79 24.07
C LYS A 51 20.56 8.01 23.39
N VAL A 52 19.51 7.79 22.60
CA VAL A 52 18.69 8.84 22.01
C VAL A 52 17.55 9.15 22.97
N GLU A 53 17.51 10.37 23.50
CA GLU A 53 16.53 10.79 24.50
C GLU A 53 15.08 10.56 24.05
N ASP A 54 14.78 10.91 22.79
CA ASP A 54 13.43 10.91 22.23
C ASP A 54 12.80 9.50 22.16
N THR A 55 13.62 8.46 21.93
CA THR A 55 13.15 7.07 21.75
C THR A 55 13.48 6.17 22.95
N GLY A 56 14.45 6.58 23.76
CA GLY A 56 15.10 5.76 24.78
C GLY A 56 15.93 4.60 24.23
N GLY A 57 16.09 4.51 22.91
CA GLY A 57 16.94 3.53 22.22
C GLY A 57 18.40 3.99 22.14
N TYR A 58 19.31 3.07 21.83
CA TYR A 58 20.72 3.37 21.60
C TYR A 58 21.03 3.30 20.11
N LEU A 59 21.75 4.31 19.62
CA LEU A 59 22.51 4.23 18.38
C LEU A 59 23.89 3.66 18.71
N LEU A 60 24.42 2.85 17.79
CA LEU A 60 25.65 2.10 18.00
C LEU A 60 26.70 2.56 17.01
N PHE A 61 27.89 2.90 17.52
CA PHE A 61 28.98 3.45 16.74
C PHE A 61 30.23 2.60 16.89
N ASP A 62 30.78 2.17 15.76
CA ASP A 62 32.08 1.51 15.65
C ASP A 62 33.22 2.50 15.95
N GLU A 63 33.86 2.35 17.11
CA GLU A 63 34.95 3.23 17.49
C GLU A 63 36.25 3.01 16.68
N THR A 64 36.35 1.93 15.89
CA THR A 64 37.53 1.62 15.05
C THR A 64 37.54 2.38 13.72
N GLY A 65 36.37 2.87 13.30
CA GLY A 65 36.22 3.66 12.09
C GLY A 65 36.09 2.86 10.78
N GLU A 66 35.79 1.57 10.85
CA GLU A 66 35.78 0.65 9.70
C GLU A 66 34.38 0.36 9.15
N MET A 67 33.33 0.60 9.95
CA MET A 67 31.94 0.37 9.57
C MET A 67 31.23 1.64 9.11
N GLU A 68 30.24 1.47 8.26
CA GLU A 68 29.30 2.52 7.87
C GLU A 68 27.95 1.90 7.52
N THR A 69 26.89 2.69 7.66
CA THR A 69 25.53 2.29 7.31
C THR A 69 25.02 3.14 6.17
N SER A 70 24.63 2.51 5.07
CA SER A 70 23.94 3.19 3.97
C SER A 70 22.43 3.16 4.15
N PHE A 71 21.80 4.30 3.94
CA PHE A 71 20.35 4.48 3.94
C PHE A 71 19.91 5.08 2.61
N THR A 72 18.94 4.45 1.94
CA THR A 72 18.45 4.96 0.65
C THR A 72 17.09 5.62 0.84
N LYS A 73 17.04 6.91 0.54
CA LYS A 73 15.85 7.76 0.60
C LYS A 73 15.28 7.97 -0.80
N THR A 74 13.96 7.95 -0.91
CA THR A 74 13.25 8.34 -2.13
C THR A 74 13.16 9.86 -2.27
N VAL A 75 13.41 10.43 -3.44
CA VAL A 75 13.22 11.87 -3.68
C VAL A 75 11.81 12.09 -4.23
N LEU A 76 11.02 12.92 -3.53
CA LEU A 76 9.66 13.24 -3.97
C LEU A 76 9.66 14.07 -5.25
N GLU A 77 8.58 13.91 -6.02
CA GLU A 77 8.27 14.84 -7.11
C GLU A 77 7.89 16.22 -6.58
N ASN A 78 7.95 17.23 -7.46
CA ASN A 78 7.54 18.58 -7.11
C ASN A 78 6.02 18.75 -7.21
N TYR A 79 5.28 18.08 -6.31
CA TYR A 79 3.82 18.10 -6.32
C TYR A 79 3.25 19.52 -6.19
N GLN A 80 3.91 20.41 -5.45
CA GLN A 80 3.48 21.82 -5.34
C GLN A 80 3.41 22.50 -6.71
N HIS A 81 4.39 22.25 -7.60
CA HIS A 81 4.39 22.82 -8.94
C HIS A 81 3.17 22.37 -9.77
N TYR A 82 2.74 21.12 -9.62
CA TYR A 82 1.53 20.63 -10.29
C TYR A 82 0.27 21.27 -9.72
N LEU A 83 0.16 21.37 -8.39
CA LEU A 83 -0.98 22.02 -7.72
C LEU A 83 -1.12 23.50 -8.14
N ASP A 84 -0.01 24.23 -8.17
CA ASP A 84 0.02 25.62 -8.62
C ASP A 84 -0.40 25.74 -10.08
N SER A 85 -0.04 24.77 -10.92
CA SER A 85 -0.44 24.74 -12.33
C SER A 85 -1.93 24.47 -12.49
N PHE A 86 -2.51 23.57 -11.69
CA PHE A 86 -3.94 23.29 -11.72
C PHE A 86 -4.81 24.48 -11.30
N SER A 87 -4.32 25.33 -10.39
CA SER A 87 -5.03 26.54 -9.99
C SER A 87 -5.27 27.54 -11.14
N LYS A 88 -4.46 27.45 -12.21
CA LYS A 88 -4.55 28.31 -13.40
C LYS A 88 -5.46 27.73 -14.49
N ILE A 89 -5.83 26.46 -14.38
CA ILE A 89 -6.69 25.79 -15.35
C ILE A 89 -8.14 26.24 -15.15
N SER A 90 -8.81 26.59 -16.25
CA SER A 90 -10.18 27.09 -16.20
C SER A 90 -11.23 26.02 -16.52
N SER A 91 -10.89 25.06 -17.38
CA SER A 91 -11.80 24.03 -17.88
C SER A 91 -11.61 22.65 -17.21
N PRO A 92 -12.70 21.91 -16.93
CA PRO A 92 -12.60 20.55 -16.39
C PRO A 92 -11.88 19.57 -17.30
N GLU A 93 -12.04 19.68 -18.63
CA GLU A 93 -11.36 18.80 -19.59
C GLU A 93 -9.84 18.99 -19.59
N GLU A 94 -9.36 20.24 -19.57
CA GLU A 94 -7.92 20.53 -19.49
C GLU A 94 -7.32 20.09 -18.15
N PHE A 95 -8.09 20.22 -17.07
CA PHE A 95 -7.68 19.76 -15.74
C PHE A 95 -7.50 18.24 -15.74
N LEU A 96 -8.49 17.50 -16.24
CA LEU A 96 -8.47 16.05 -16.31
C LEU A 96 -7.35 15.52 -17.23
N ASN A 97 -7.10 16.17 -18.36
CA ASN A 97 -5.99 15.82 -19.25
C ASN A 97 -4.63 16.05 -18.58
N SER A 98 -4.46 17.18 -17.88
CA SER A 98 -3.22 17.49 -17.17
C SER A 98 -2.98 16.53 -16.01
N LEU A 99 -4.05 16.12 -15.32
CA LEU A 99 -4.05 15.11 -14.26
C LEU A 99 -3.48 13.76 -14.71
N ARG A 100 -3.94 13.27 -15.87
CA ARG A 100 -3.57 11.96 -16.44
C ARG A 100 -2.13 11.90 -16.96
N ASN A 101 -1.51 13.05 -17.23
CA ASN A 101 -0.16 13.13 -17.78
C ASN A 101 0.95 13.12 -16.70
N ILE A 102 0.60 13.07 -15.43
CA ILE A 102 1.54 13.09 -14.31
C ILE A 102 1.67 11.69 -13.71
N SER A 103 2.91 11.21 -13.54
CA SER A 103 3.20 9.97 -12.81
C SER A 103 3.14 10.18 -11.29
N TRP A 104 1.94 10.23 -10.72
CA TRP A 104 1.74 10.58 -9.30
C TRP A 104 2.39 9.64 -8.29
N SER A 105 2.55 8.36 -8.66
CA SER A 105 3.13 7.32 -7.81
C SER A 105 4.64 7.17 -7.98
N GLU A 106 5.22 7.73 -9.04
CA GLU A 106 6.63 7.56 -9.35
C GLU A 106 7.46 8.64 -8.64
N PRO A 107 8.50 8.25 -7.91
CA PRO A 107 9.40 9.22 -7.33
C PRO A 107 10.38 9.77 -8.37
N ARG A 108 10.85 10.99 -8.11
CA ARG A 108 11.84 11.67 -8.96
C ARG A 108 13.18 10.95 -9.03
N GLY A 109 13.54 10.24 -7.95
CA GLY A 109 14.80 9.53 -7.86
C GLY A 109 15.02 8.92 -6.50
N ARG A 110 16.26 8.48 -6.26
CA ARG A 110 16.73 7.96 -4.98
C ARG A 110 18.06 8.60 -4.63
N GLU A 111 18.25 8.86 -3.34
CA GLU A 111 19.47 9.39 -2.76
C GLU A 111 19.97 8.41 -1.71
N THR A 112 21.24 8.02 -1.79
CA THR A 112 21.88 7.16 -0.79
C THR A 112 22.71 8.04 0.14
N LEU A 113 22.36 8.00 1.42
CA LEU A 113 23.07 8.64 2.51
C LEU A 113 23.91 7.59 3.23
N THR A 114 25.08 7.99 3.72
CA THR A 114 25.95 7.10 4.50
C THR A 114 26.14 7.72 5.87
N PHE A 115 25.71 7.01 6.90
CA PHE A 115 26.03 7.29 8.30
C PHE A 115 27.35 6.62 8.63
N LYS A 116 28.39 7.42 8.83
CA LYS A 116 29.72 6.89 9.08
C LYS A 116 29.78 6.29 10.47
N TRP A 117 30.46 5.16 10.61
CA TRP A 117 30.70 4.47 11.88
C TRP A 117 29.44 3.92 12.56
N MET A 118 28.24 4.26 12.10
CA MET A 118 27.01 3.73 12.63
C MET A 118 26.85 2.26 12.23
N ILE A 119 26.51 1.42 13.21
CA ILE A 119 26.27 -0.01 13.03
C ILE A 119 24.75 -0.22 12.86
N SER A 120 24.35 -0.75 11.70
CA SER A 120 22.93 -1.05 11.42
C SER A 120 22.52 -2.44 11.89
N GLU A 121 23.48 -3.36 11.99
CA GLU A 121 23.24 -4.73 12.40
C GLU A 121 22.68 -4.79 13.82
N ASP A 122 21.67 -5.64 14.01
CA ASP A 122 21.11 -5.86 15.34
C ASP A 122 22.10 -6.62 16.22
N ILE A 123 22.77 -5.90 17.11
CA ILE A 123 23.63 -6.50 18.12
C ILE A 123 22.97 -6.54 19.51
N THR A 124 21.69 -6.21 19.65
CA THR A 124 21.01 -6.17 20.96
C THR A 124 21.07 -7.51 21.70
N ALA A 125 21.11 -8.62 20.96
CA ALA A 125 21.31 -9.95 21.52
C ALA A 125 22.66 -10.10 22.25
N TYR A 126 23.73 -9.48 21.75
CA TYR A 126 25.04 -9.50 22.38
C TYR A 126 25.06 -8.65 23.66
N LEU A 127 24.40 -7.48 23.63
CA LEU A 127 24.47 -6.47 24.70
C LEU A 127 23.94 -6.96 26.06
N LYS A 128 23.15 -8.03 26.11
CA LYS A 128 22.49 -8.51 27.33
C LYS A 128 23.42 -9.21 28.31
N TYR A 129 24.57 -9.69 27.84
CA TYR A 129 25.37 -10.67 28.56
C TYR A 129 26.78 -10.14 28.84
N PRO A 130 26.96 -9.39 29.94
CA PRO A 130 28.30 -8.99 30.38
C PRO A 130 29.10 -10.23 30.74
N SER A 131 30.38 -10.22 30.39
CA SER A 131 31.32 -11.31 30.65
C SER A 131 32.14 -11.09 31.90
N VAL A 132 32.76 -12.17 32.37
CA VAL A 132 34.00 -12.10 33.15
C VAL A 132 35.13 -11.47 32.32
N ASN A 133 36.16 -10.95 32.98
CA ASN A 133 37.33 -10.38 32.31
C ASN A 133 38.00 -11.44 31.41
N LEU A 134 37.97 -11.21 30.10
CA LEU A 134 38.70 -12.00 29.10
C LEU A 134 39.99 -11.28 28.70
N PRO A 135 41.04 -12.01 28.27
CA PRO A 135 42.32 -11.42 27.86
C PRO A 135 42.24 -10.79 26.47
N ILE A 136 41.43 -9.74 26.34
CA ILE A 136 41.15 -9.06 25.09
C ILE A 136 42.33 -8.17 24.68
N LEU A 137 42.71 -8.24 23.40
CA LEU A 137 43.43 -7.18 22.72
C LEU A 137 42.39 -6.21 22.13
N LEU A 138 42.31 -5.01 22.68
CA LEU A 138 41.35 -4.00 22.22
C LEU A 138 41.87 -3.37 20.91
N LEU A 139 41.00 -3.24 19.91
CA LEU A 139 41.32 -2.48 18.70
C LEU A 139 41.47 -0.98 19.01
N ASN A 140 42.30 -0.30 18.25
CA ASN A 140 42.51 1.13 18.42
C ASN A 140 41.23 1.91 18.11
N ARG A 141 40.84 2.80 19.03
CA ARG A 141 39.77 3.76 18.80
C ARG A 141 40.29 4.89 17.91
N LYS A 142 39.56 5.21 16.85
CA LYS A 142 39.89 6.26 15.88
C LYS A 142 38.88 7.41 15.88
N ILE A 143 37.68 7.19 16.40
CA ILE A 143 36.65 8.22 16.52
C ILE A 143 36.43 8.57 17.99
N ASP A 144 36.03 9.82 18.21
CA ASP A 144 35.68 10.33 19.52
C ASP A 144 34.19 10.67 19.60
N GLU A 145 33.75 11.08 20.79
CA GLU A 145 32.35 11.41 21.06
C GLU A 145 31.83 12.63 20.26
N ASN A 146 32.71 13.58 19.91
CA ASN A 146 32.31 14.77 19.17
C ASN A 146 31.90 14.39 17.73
N ILE A 147 32.71 13.53 17.11
CA ILE A 147 32.42 12.98 15.78
C ILE A 147 31.10 12.21 15.80
N ILE A 148 30.88 11.37 16.81
CA ILE A 148 29.65 10.60 16.96
C ILE A 148 28.43 11.51 17.14
N SER A 149 28.57 12.59 17.90
CA SER A 149 27.48 13.56 18.11
C SER A 149 27.03 14.21 16.80
N LEU A 150 27.96 14.53 15.90
CA LEU A 150 27.63 15.06 14.57
C LEU A 150 26.84 14.05 13.71
N GLU A 151 27.21 12.76 13.75
CA GLU A 151 26.47 11.71 13.03
C GLU A 151 25.06 11.50 13.60
N ILE A 152 24.88 11.64 14.93
CA ILE A 152 23.55 11.62 15.55
C ILE A 152 22.71 12.81 15.06
N GLU A 153 23.30 14.00 14.94
CA GLU A 153 22.61 15.18 14.41
C GLU A 153 22.16 14.99 12.96
N GLU A 154 23.02 14.43 12.10
CA GLU A 154 22.65 14.13 10.70
C GLU A 154 21.55 13.06 10.62
N TRP A 155 21.59 12.03 11.48
CA TRP A 155 20.50 11.04 11.60
C TRP A 155 19.18 11.70 12.02
N LYS A 156 19.19 12.53 13.08
CA LYS A 156 18.00 13.26 13.53
C LYS A 156 17.45 14.20 12.46
N LYS A 157 18.33 14.95 11.79
CA LYS A 157 17.97 15.83 10.67
C LYS A 157 17.30 15.05 9.55
N MET A 158 17.79 13.85 9.23
CA MET A 158 17.16 13.00 8.22
C MET A 158 15.76 12.54 8.63
N GLN A 159 15.57 12.15 9.90
CA GLN A 159 14.24 11.85 10.43
C GLN A 159 13.31 13.06 10.27
N THR A 160 13.74 14.26 10.68
CA THR A 160 12.94 15.49 10.53
C THR A 160 12.56 15.74 9.07
N ILE A 161 13.51 15.61 8.13
CA ILE A 161 13.23 15.80 6.70
C ILE A 161 12.17 14.81 6.20
N ILE A 162 12.28 13.53 6.55
CA ILE A 162 11.31 12.51 6.11
C ILE A 162 9.95 12.73 6.77
N SER A 163 9.92 13.11 8.04
CA SER A 163 8.69 13.47 8.76
C SER A 163 7.98 14.65 8.10
N ASP A 164 8.73 15.70 7.76
CA ASP A 164 8.21 16.88 7.07
C ASP A 164 7.69 16.52 5.67
N GLU A 165 8.39 15.64 4.95
CA GLU A 165 7.95 15.12 3.65
C GLU A 165 6.63 14.33 3.76
N ILE A 166 6.47 13.47 4.78
CA ILE A 166 5.22 12.76 5.06
C ILE A 166 4.07 13.75 5.29
N ASN A 167 4.30 14.76 6.13
CA ASN A 167 3.30 15.78 6.44
C ASN A 167 2.93 16.61 5.19
N ARG A 168 3.92 16.97 4.37
CA ARG A 168 3.69 17.68 3.10
C ARG A 168 2.84 16.87 2.13
N ILE A 169 2.98 15.55 2.09
CA ILE A 169 2.13 14.70 1.25
C ILE A 169 0.66 14.81 1.69
N ASP A 170 0.37 14.87 2.99
CA ASP A 170 -0.99 15.08 3.49
C ASP A 170 -1.55 16.44 3.06
N ASP A 171 -0.73 17.49 3.12
CA ASP A 171 -1.11 18.82 2.65
C ASP A 171 -1.34 18.87 1.13
N TYR A 172 -0.52 18.14 0.36
CA TYR A 172 -0.72 18.00 -1.09
C TYR A 172 -2.02 17.27 -1.42
N VAL A 173 -2.34 16.18 -0.71
CA VAL A 173 -3.61 15.46 -0.88
C VAL A 173 -4.80 16.37 -0.59
N ARG A 174 -4.76 17.12 0.52
CA ARG A 174 -5.83 18.06 0.89
C ARG A 174 -6.00 19.16 -0.16
N SER A 175 -4.90 19.75 -0.61
CA SER A 175 -4.89 20.83 -1.61
C SER A 175 -5.40 20.33 -2.95
N PHE A 176 -4.94 19.15 -3.39
CA PHE A 176 -5.40 18.51 -4.61
C PHE A 176 -6.90 18.21 -4.58
N TYR A 177 -7.40 17.70 -3.45
CA TYR A 177 -8.82 17.41 -3.28
C TYR A 177 -9.67 18.68 -3.36
N ALA A 178 -9.26 19.76 -2.69
CA ALA A 178 -9.94 21.06 -2.76
C ALA A 178 -9.99 21.62 -4.19
N ILE A 179 -8.89 21.52 -4.94
CA ILE A 179 -8.84 21.92 -6.35
C ILE A 179 -9.81 21.04 -7.18
N SER A 180 -9.77 19.73 -7.01
CA SER A 180 -10.63 18.78 -7.73
C SER A 180 -12.11 19.05 -7.49
N GLU A 181 -12.51 19.30 -6.24
CA GLU A 181 -13.90 19.62 -5.87
C GLU A 181 -14.41 20.90 -6.56
N SER A 182 -13.54 21.89 -6.81
CA SER A 182 -13.91 23.08 -7.60
C SER A 182 -14.30 22.71 -9.03
N PHE A 183 -13.55 21.83 -9.70
CA PHE A 183 -13.88 21.37 -11.06
C PHE A 183 -15.11 20.46 -11.10
N ILE A 184 -15.23 19.54 -10.15
CA ILE A 184 -16.44 18.71 -9.98
C ILE A 184 -17.67 19.61 -9.77
N GLY A 185 -17.54 20.65 -8.93
CA GLY A 185 -18.57 21.65 -8.71
C GLY A 185 -18.99 22.38 -9.97
N LYS A 186 -18.04 22.79 -10.83
CA LYS A 186 -18.33 23.42 -12.14
C LYS A 186 -19.16 22.50 -13.05
N VAL A 187 -18.77 21.24 -13.20
CA VAL A 187 -19.51 20.27 -14.04
C VAL A 187 -20.89 19.97 -13.44
N ALA A 188 -21.00 19.87 -12.11
CA ALA A 188 -22.28 19.68 -11.44
C ALA A 188 -23.23 20.89 -11.62
N GLN A 189 -22.69 22.11 -11.65
CA GLN A 189 -23.47 23.31 -11.97
C GLN A 189 -23.93 23.31 -13.44
N GLU A 190 -23.07 22.92 -14.37
CA GLU A 190 -23.43 22.75 -15.79
C GLU A 190 -24.57 21.75 -15.95
N ARG A 191 -24.47 20.58 -15.29
CA ARG A 191 -25.54 19.57 -15.25
C ARG A 191 -26.88 20.16 -14.80
N ARG A 192 -26.88 20.91 -13.70
CA ARG A 192 -28.10 21.56 -13.15
C ARG A 192 -28.67 22.59 -14.12
N LYS A 193 -27.81 23.35 -14.80
CA LYS A 193 -28.23 24.35 -15.80
C LYS A 193 -28.89 23.67 -17.01
N ILE A 194 -28.30 22.59 -17.52
CA ILE A 194 -28.86 21.79 -18.61
C ILE A 194 -30.22 21.22 -18.22
N GLU A 195 -30.31 20.61 -17.03
CA GLU A 195 -31.55 20.05 -16.50
C GLU A 195 -32.66 21.11 -16.41
N LEU A 196 -32.36 22.27 -15.83
CA LEU A 196 -33.30 23.38 -15.68
C LEU A 196 -33.75 23.95 -17.03
N ASN A 197 -32.85 24.09 -18.00
CA ASN A 197 -33.18 24.58 -19.34
C ASN A 197 -34.18 23.64 -20.04
N TYR A 198 -33.92 22.32 -20.04
CA TYR A 198 -34.84 21.36 -20.63
C TYR A 198 -36.18 21.30 -19.90
N ASP A 199 -36.19 21.36 -18.55
CA ASP A 199 -37.42 21.35 -17.78
C ASP A 199 -38.30 22.58 -18.06
N GLN A 200 -37.68 23.75 -18.23
CA GLN A 200 -38.38 24.96 -18.65
C GLN A 200 -38.96 24.83 -20.06
N GLU A 201 -38.19 24.32 -21.02
CA GLU A 201 -38.67 24.11 -22.40
C GLU A 201 -39.81 23.09 -22.47
N ILE A 202 -39.67 21.94 -21.80
CA ILE A 202 -40.71 20.91 -21.73
C ILE A 202 -41.98 21.48 -21.09
N THR A 203 -41.84 22.23 -19.99
CA THR A 203 -42.99 22.86 -19.31
C THR A 203 -43.69 23.86 -20.23
N LYS A 204 -42.94 24.67 -20.97
CA LYS A 204 -43.50 25.61 -21.94
C LYS A 204 -44.29 24.89 -23.04
N VAL A 205 -43.73 23.83 -23.63
CA VAL A 205 -44.42 23.03 -24.66
C VAL A 205 -45.66 22.34 -24.09
N ARG A 206 -45.62 21.85 -22.84
CA ARG A 206 -46.80 21.29 -22.15
C ARG A 206 -47.90 22.33 -21.94
N GLN A 207 -47.56 23.55 -21.53
CA GLN A 207 -48.52 24.64 -21.36
C GLN A 207 -49.14 25.07 -22.69
N GLU A 208 -48.34 25.17 -23.76
CA GLU A 208 -48.81 25.43 -25.12
C GLU A 208 -49.80 24.34 -25.57
N MET A 209 -49.44 23.07 -25.37
CA MET A 209 -50.31 21.93 -25.67
C MET A 209 -51.63 21.97 -24.88
N GLU A 210 -51.59 22.28 -23.58
CA GLU A 210 -52.81 22.39 -22.75
C GLU A 210 -53.73 23.52 -23.23
N LYS A 211 -53.16 24.66 -23.63
CA LYS A 211 -53.93 25.78 -24.17
C LYS A 211 -54.61 25.39 -25.48
N VAL A 212 -53.86 24.80 -26.41
CA VAL A 212 -54.39 24.28 -27.67
C VAL A 212 -55.47 23.23 -27.40
N LEU A 213 -55.24 22.31 -26.46
CA LEU A 213 -56.21 21.27 -26.13
C LEU A 213 -57.51 21.86 -25.56
N LYS A 214 -57.46 22.89 -24.71
CA LYS A 214 -58.66 23.59 -24.22
C LYS A 214 -59.45 24.26 -25.36
N GLU A 215 -58.76 24.94 -26.27
CA GLU A 215 -59.40 25.64 -27.40
C GLU A 215 -59.97 24.65 -28.44
N LYS A 216 -59.18 23.66 -28.83
CA LYS A 216 -59.51 22.71 -29.90
C LYS A 216 -60.51 21.64 -29.47
N LYS A 217 -60.64 21.33 -28.18
CA LYS A 217 -61.58 20.29 -27.70
C LYS A 217 -63.05 20.68 -27.96
N ALA A 218 -63.40 21.94 -27.75
CA ALA A 218 -64.73 22.45 -28.07
C ALA A 218 -64.97 22.44 -29.59
N GLN A 219 -64.00 22.94 -30.37
CA GLN A 219 -64.08 22.98 -31.83
C GLN A 219 -64.21 21.58 -32.44
N GLY A 220 -63.41 20.62 -31.97
CA GLY A 220 -63.46 19.23 -32.41
C GLY A 220 -64.79 18.56 -32.05
N TYR A 221 -65.33 18.83 -30.86
CA TYR A 221 -66.65 18.34 -30.47
C TYR A 221 -67.74 18.87 -31.41
N ASP A 222 -67.76 20.18 -31.66
CA ASP A 222 -68.77 20.82 -32.51
C ASP A 222 -68.67 20.36 -33.97
N GLU A 223 -67.46 20.23 -34.52
CA GLU A 223 -67.25 19.76 -35.89
C GLU A 223 -67.68 18.29 -36.06
N VAL A 224 -67.31 17.41 -35.10
CA VAL A 224 -67.77 16.01 -35.11
C VAL A 224 -69.29 15.94 -34.96
N LYS A 225 -69.87 16.68 -34.01
CA LYS A 225 -71.32 16.73 -33.80
C LYS A 225 -72.05 17.19 -35.05
N LYS A 226 -71.57 18.24 -35.71
CA LYS A 226 -72.13 18.74 -36.97
C LYS A 226 -72.10 17.66 -38.05
N ARG A 227 -70.94 17.04 -38.28
CA ARG A 227 -70.76 15.97 -39.27
C ARG A 227 -71.65 14.77 -39.00
N VAL A 228 -71.79 14.33 -37.75
CA VAL A 228 -72.67 13.23 -37.36
C VAL A 228 -74.15 13.58 -37.56
N THR A 229 -74.55 14.82 -37.22
CA THR A 229 -75.93 15.28 -37.36
C THR A 229 -76.40 15.31 -38.82
N GLU A 230 -75.49 15.56 -39.78
CA GLU A 230 -75.79 15.49 -41.23
C GLU A 230 -76.29 14.09 -41.68
N PHE A 231 -75.96 13.02 -40.94
CA PHE A 231 -76.40 11.66 -41.25
C PHE A 231 -77.75 11.29 -40.61
N TYR A 232 -78.19 12.01 -39.57
CA TYR A 232 -79.41 11.65 -38.82
C TYR A 232 -80.67 11.50 -39.68
N PRO A 233 -80.97 12.39 -40.64
CA PRO A 233 -82.16 12.22 -41.48
C PRO A 233 -82.12 10.93 -42.29
N ARG A 234 -80.95 10.60 -42.86
CA ARG A 234 -80.77 9.39 -43.69
C ARG A 234 -80.83 8.12 -42.86
N VAL A 235 -80.24 8.14 -41.65
CA VAL A 235 -80.30 7.02 -40.72
C VAL A 235 -81.74 6.80 -40.25
N ALA A 236 -82.44 7.85 -39.83
CA ALA A 236 -83.83 7.78 -39.37
C ALA A 236 -84.79 7.30 -40.46
N GLU A 237 -84.64 7.81 -41.69
CA GLU A 237 -85.41 7.36 -42.85
C GLU A 237 -85.17 5.87 -43.12
N LEU A 238 -83.91 5.42 -43.10
CA LEU A 238 -83.56 4.03 -43.36
C LEU A 238 -84.10 3.08 -42.27
N TYR A 239 -84.07 3.47 -40.99
CA TYR A 239 -84.73 2.73 -39.91
C TYR A 239 -86.25 2.66 -40.11
N GLY A 240 -86.88 3.75 -40.54
CA GLY A 240 -88.31 3.79 -40.86
C GLY A 240 -88.68 2.87 -42.03
N VAL A 241 -87.84 2.84 -43.07
CA VAL A 241 -88.02 1.93 -44.20
C VAL A 241 -87.82 0.48 -43.76
N ILE A 242 -86.75 0.16 -43.02
CA ILE A 242 -86.54 -1.19 -42.47
C ILE A 242 -87.73 -1.65 -41.64
N ALA A 243 -88.30 -0.80 -40.79
CA ALA A 243 -89.45 -1.15 -39.97
C ALA A 243 -90.68 -1.47 -40.83
N LYS A 244 -90.99 -0.65 -41.84
CA LYS A 244 -92.05 -0.94 -42.81
C LYS A 244 -91.79 -2.26 -43.54
N THR A 245 -90.58 -2.46 -44.05
CA THR A 245 -90.18 -3.68 -44.76
C THR A 245 -90.23 -4.92 -43.86
N LYS A 246 -89.93 -4.82 -42.56
CA LYS A 246 -90.11 -5.94 -41.62
C LYS A 246 -91.59 -6.31 -41.41
N LEU A 247 -92.47 -5.31 -41.36
CA LEU A 247 -93.92 -5.55 -41.32
C LEU A 247 -94.42 -6.20 -42.62
N ASP A 248 -93.89 -5.79 -43.77
CA ASP A 248 -94.19 -6.38 -45.07
C ASP A 248 -93.69 -7.84 -45.17
N LEU A 249 -92.52 -8.14 -44.59
CA LEU A 249 -91.98 -9.51 -44.51
C LEU A 249 -92.89 -10.42 -43.67
N GLU A 250 -93.34 -9.95 -42.51
CA GLU A 250 -94.27 -10.68 -41.64
C GLU A 250 -95.63 -10.89 -42.32
N ALA A 251 -96.06 -9.94 -43.16
CA ALA A 251 -97.25 -10.04 -43.99
C ALA A 251 -97.07 -10.96 -45.24
N GLY A 252 -95.87 -11.50 -45.46
CA GLY A 252 -95.56 -12.42 -46.56
C GLY A 252 -95.46 -11.79 -47.95
N THR A 253 -95.38 -10.46 -48.05
CA THR A 253 -95.40 -9.72 -49.33
C THR A 253 -94.00 -9.53 -49.93
N ILE A 254 -92.95 -9.81 -49.16
CA ILE A 254 -91.55 -9.66 -49.58
C ILE A 254 -90.67 -10.77 -48.98
N SER A 255 -89.39 -10.83 -49.37
CA SER A 255 -88.42 -11.84 -48.92
C SER A 255 -87.44 -11.30 -47.85
N GLU A 256 -86.90 -12.20 -47.01
CA GLU A 256 -85.86 -11.88 -46.02
C GLU A 256 -84.64 -11.18 -46.63
N ARG A 257 -84.32 -11.51 -47.89
CA ARG A 257 -83.21 -10.91 -48.63
C ARG A 257 -83.35 -9.39 -48.74
N GLN A 258 -84.56 -8.86 -48.86
CA GLN A 258 -84.80 -7.42 -48.97
C GLN A 258 -84.57 -6.69 -47.63
N VAL A 259 -84.96 -7.29 -46.50
CA VAL A 259 -84.66 -6.78 -45.16
C VAL A 259 -83.15 -6.78 -44.92
N SER A 260 -82.47 -7.90 -45.23
CA SER A 260 -81.01 -8.02 -45.05
C SER A 260 -80.21 -7.00 -45.88
N SER A 261 -80.70 -6.64 -47.07
CA SER A 261 -80.09 -5.62 -47.93
C SER A 261 -80.16 -4.23 -47.30
N LEU A 262 -81.31 -3.88 -46.70
CA LEU A 262 -81.50 -2.59 -46.01
C LEU A 262 -80.72 -2.52 -44.70
N GLU A 263 -80.65 -3.62 -43.94
CA GLU A 263 -79.80 -3.72 -42.75
C GLU A 263 -78.32 -3.57 -43.12
N SER A 264 -77.87 -4.18 -44.22
CA SER A 264 -76.52 -3.96 -44.75
C SER A 264 -76.28 -2.52 -45.20
N ALA A 265 -77.26 -1.87 -45.83
CA ALA A 265 -77.18 -0.45 -46.19
C ALA A 265 -77.08 0.45 -44.95
N ARG A 266 -77.78 0.10 -43.87
CA ARG A 266 -77.69 0.81 -42.58
C ARG A 266 -76.31 0.67 -41.98
N ASP A 267 -75.77 -0.54 -41.93
CA ASP A 267 -74.46 -0.78 -41.36
C ASP A 267 -73.36 -0.07 -42.15
N LYS A 268 -73.48 -0.01 -43.49
CA LYS A 268 -72.59 0.80 -44.34
C LYS A 268 -72.71 2.28 -44.03
N LEU A 269 -73.92 2.82 -43.91
CA LEU A 269 -74.15 4.24 -43.60
C LEU A 269 -73.60 4.63 -42.22
N LEU A 270 -73.78 3.77 -41.21
CA LEU A 270 -73.22 3.97 -39.88
C LEU A 270 -71.68 3.93 -39.90
N LYS A 271 -71.11 2.99 -40.66
CA LYS A 271 -69.65 2.92 -40.85
C LYS A 271 -69.09 4.15 -41.58
N GLU A 272 -69.80 4.67 -42.57
CA GLU A 272 -69.44 5.92 -43.26
C GLU A 272 -69.52 7.12 -42.32
N MET A 273 -70.55 7.19 -41.48
CA MET A 273 -70.70 8.21 -40.45
C MET A 273 -69.51 8.18 -39.46
N ASP A 274 -69.14 7.00 -38.95
CA ASP A 274 -67.98 6.84 -38.06
C ASP A 274 -66.68 7.26 -38.74
N GLN A 275 -66.49 6.90 -40.01
CA GLN A 275 -65.32 7.30 -40.79
C GLN A 275 -65.24 8.82 -40.98
N GLN A 276 -66.37 9.49 -41.25
CA GLN A 276 -66.41 10.93 -41.41
C GLN A 276 -66.21 11.67 -40.08
N ALA A 277 -66.75 11.13 -38.98
CA ALA A 277 -66.50 11.64 -37.64
C ALA A 277 -64.99 11.55 -37.27
N GLU A 278 -64.35 10.42 -37.56
CA GLU A 278 -62.92 10.25 -37.31
C GLU A 278 -62.05 11.17 -38.21
N LYS A 279 -62.41 11.31 -39.49
CA LYS A 279 -61.75 12.25 -40.41
C LYS A 279 -61.87 13.70 -39.94
N ALA A 280 -63.02 14.09 -39.38
CA ALA A 280 -63.22 15.43 -38.83
C ALA A 280 -62.37 15.68 -37.57
N LEU A 281 -62.08 14.63 -36.79
CA LEU A 281 -61.28 14.71 -35.57
C LEU A 281 -59.76 14.68 -35.83
N GLU A 282 -59.32 14.08 -36.94
CA GLU A 282 -57.91 13.81 -37.23
C GLU A 282 -56.99 15.05 -37.30
N PRO A 283 -57.40 16.22 -37.82
CA PRO A 283 -56.57 17.43 -37.79
C PRO A 283 -56.20 17.86 -36.36
N PHE A 284 -57.17 17.78 -35.44
CA PHE A 284 -56.97 18.11 -34.03
C PHE A 284 -56.07 17.08 -33.32
N LYS A 285 -56.23 15.80 -33.64
CA LYS A 285 -55.35 14.72 -33.15
C LYS A 285 -53.91 14.92 -33.62
N THR A 286 -53.73 15.30 -34.88
CA THR A 286 -52.40 15.50 -35.50
C THR A 286 -51.63 16.62 -34.82
N GLU A 287 -52.29 17.74 -34.55
CA GLU A 287 -51.70 18.88 -33.85
C GLU A 287 -51.22 18.49 -32.43
N ILE A 288 -52.07 17.81 -31.65
CA ILE A 288 -51.70 17.30 -30.31
C ILE A 288 -50.59 16.24 -30.37
N ARG A 289 -50.62 15.34 -31.37
CA ARG A 289 -49.52 14.36 -31.58
C ARG A 289 -48.19 15.07 -31.83
N SER A 290 -48.17 16.19 -32.56
CA SER A 290 -46.93 16.92 -32.83
C SER A 290 -46.33 17.54 -31.56
N PHE A 291 -47.15 18.11 -30.67
CA PHE A 291 -46.69 18.57 -29.34
C PHE A 291 -46.13 17.43 -28.50
N ARG A 292 -46.82 16.29 -28.48
CA ARG A 292 -46.36 15.10 -27.74
C ARG A 292 -45.01 14.59 -28.26
N GLN A 293 -44.85 14.47 -29.58
CA GLN A 293 -43.57 14.07 -30.19
C GLN A 293 -42.45 15.06 -29.87
N ARG A 294 -42.75 16.37 -29.81
CA ARG A 294 -41.77 17.38 -29.43
C ARG A 294 -41.35 17.24 -27.96
N ILE A 295 -42.29 16.98 -27.05
CA ILE A 295 -41.98 16.71 -25.63
C ILE A 295 -41.11 15.45 -25.51
N GLU A 296 -41.50 14.34 -26.15
CA GLU A 296 -40.73 13.08 -26.13
C GLU A 296 -39.31 13.29 -26.69
N SER A 297 -39.15 14.09 -27.75
CA SER A 297 -37.83 14.45 -28.29
C SER A 297 -36.98 15.28 -27.32
N LEU A 298 -37.58 16.25 -26.62
CA LEU A 298 -36.89 17.06 -25.61
C LEU A 298 -36.48 16.20 -24.40
N GLU A 299 -37.35 15.31 -23.93
CA GLU A 299 -37.06 14.39 -22.83
C GLU A 299 -35.91 13.43 -23.19
N GLN A 300 -35.89 12.93 -24.43
CA GLN A 300 -34.80 12.08 -24.92
C GLN A 300 -33.48 12.85 -25.00
N LYS A 301 -33.46 14.06 -25.56
CA LYS A 301 -32.25 14.90 -25.63
C LYS A 301 -31.74 15.28 -24.23
N LYS A 302 -32.65 15.64 -23.31
CA LYS A 302 -32.32 15.88 -21.91
C LYS A 302 -31.58 14.69 -21.31
N LYS A 303 -32.10 13.48 -21.51
CA LYS A 303 -31.49 12.25 -20.99
C LYS A 303 -30.11 11.99 -21.58
N GLU A 304 -29.95 12.14 -22.89
CA GLU A 304 -28.66 11.93 -23.58
C GLU A 304 -27.60 12.93 -23.13
N GLU A 305 -27.96 14.22 -23.02
CA GLU A 305 -27.02 15.27 -22.62
C GLU A 305 -26.65 15.13 -21.13
N LEU A 306 -27.61 14.84 -20.25
CA LEU A 306 -27.32 14.58 -18.84
C LEU A 306 -26.45 13.34 -18.64
N ALA A 307 -26.66 12.28 -19.41
CA ALA A 307 -25.82 11.08 -19.34
C ALA A 307 -24.36 11.37 -19.75
N SER A 308 -24.15 12.24 -20.75
CA SER A 308 -22.82 12.70 -21.15
C SER A 308 -22.12 13.46 -20.02
N ILE A 309 -22.83 14.38 -19.36
CA ILE A 309 -22.30 15.14 -18.23
C ILE A 309 -22.04 14.26 -16.99
N ASP A 310 -22.93 13.31 -16.69
CA ASP A 310 -22.75 12.36 -15.59
C ASP A 310 -21.51 11.48 -15.83
N SER A 311 -21.25 11.07 -17.07
CA SER A 311 -20.00 10.36 -17.43
C SER A 311 -18.76 11.21 -17.15
N LYS A 312 -18.78 12.51 -17.48
CA LYS A 312 -17.66 13.42 -17.18
C LYS A 312 -17.43 13.58 -15.67
N LEU A 313 -18.50 13.68 -14.87
CA LEU A 313 -18.41 13.73 -13.41
C LEU A 313 -17.76 12.47 -12.84
N ASP A 314 -18.17 11.30 -13.32
CA ASP A 314 -17.61 10.03 -12.88
C ASP A 314 -16.14 9.87 -13.27
N GLU A 315 -15.76 10.32 -14.47
CA GLU A 315 -14.35 10.35 -14.88
C GLU A 315 -13.49 11.25 -14.00
N LEU A 316 -13.98 12.45 -13.67
CA LEU A 316 -13.28 13.38 -12.76
C LEU A 316 -13.10 12.76 -11.37
N ARG A 317 -14.16 12.19 -10.80
CA ARG A 317 -14.11 11.55 -9.48
C ARG A 317 -13.11 10.39 -9.44
N LYS A 318 -13.14 9.52 -10.45
CA LYS A 318 -12.20 8.40 -10.57
C LYS A 318 -10.76 8.90 -10.67
N ALA A 319 -10.48 9.88 -11.52
CA ALA A 319 -9.14 10.45 -11.65
C ALA A 319 -8.66 11.09 -10.33
N THR A 320 -9.54 11.79 -9.61
CA THR A 320 -9.22 12.36 -8.29
C THR A 320 -8.88 11.27 -7.27
N ASP A 321 -9.66 10.20 -7.20
CA ASP A 321 -9.41 9.08 -6.29
C ASP A 321 -8.12 8.31 -6.62
N GLU A 322 -7.81 8.13 -7.91
CA GLU A 322 -6.57 7.51 -8.37
C GLU A 322 -5.32 8.29 -7.94
N VAL A 323 -5.36 9.62 -8.06
CA VAL A 323 -4.25 10.48 -7.60
C VAL A 323 -4.10 10.46 -6.09
N ARG A 324 -5.22 10.50 -5.35
CA ARG A 324 -5.19 10.35 -3.90
C ARG A 324 -4.53 9.03 -3.50
N SER A 325 -4.95 7.93 -4.10
CA SER A 325 -4.37 6.61 -3.83
C SER A 325 -2.87 6.56 -4.17
N SER A 326 -2.46 7.24 -5.25
CA SER A 326 -1.06 7.32 -5.66
C SER A 326 -0.21 8.08 -4.64
N LEU A 327 -0.66 9.25 -4.17
CA LEU A 327 0.02 10.02 -3.14
C LEU A 327 0.08 9.28 -1.79
N GLU A 328 -0.98 8.57 -1.41
CA GLU A 328 -0.99 7.70 -0.23
C GLU A 328 0.04 6.55 -0.34
N SER A 329 0.23 5.99 -1.54
CA SER A 329 1.29 5.01 -1.77
C SER A 329 2.68 5.60 -1.55
N VAL A 330 2.92 6.82 -2.02
CA VAL A 330 4.18 7.55 -1.80
C VAL A 330 4.39 7.83 -0.31
N LYS A 331 3.34 8.23 0.42
CA LYS A 331 3.38 8.40 1.88
C LYS A 331 3.79 7.11 2.60
N ARG A 332 3.29 5.95 2.16
CA ARG A 332 3.69 4.64 2.74
C ARG A 332 5.16 4.32 2.49
N ILE A 333 5.70 4.67 1.32
CA ILE A 333 7.14 4.52 1.03
C ILE A 333 7.94 5.36 2.04
N LYS A 334 7.56 6.63 2.23
CA LYS A 334 8.20 7.52 3.21
C LYS A 334 8.07 7.05 4.65
N SER A 335 6.94 6.47 5.01
CA SER A 335 6.74 5.90 6.34
C SER A 335 7.67 4.71 6.59
N LYS A 336 7.87 3.84 5.59
CA LYS A 336 8.86 2.74 5.68
C LYS A 336 10.29 3.24 5.81
N GLU A 337 10.66 4.28 5.06
CA GLU A 337 11.96 4.94 5.19
C GLU A 337 12.19 5.49 6.61
N MET A 338 11.16 6.11 7.20
CA MET A 338 11.20 6.57 8.59
C MET A 338 11.35 5.39 9.58
N ASP A 339 10.62 4.30 9.36
CA ASP A 339 10.71 3.11 10.21
C ASP A 339 12.11 2.50 10.15
N GLU A 340 12.71 2.40 8.95
CA GLU A 340 14.08 1.92 8.75
C GLU A 340 15.09 2.77 9.53
N LEU A 341 15.02 4.11 9.44
CA LEU A 341 15.90 5.00 10.23
C LEU A 341 15.68 4.87 11.73
N THR A 342 14.42 4.77 12.16
CA THR A 342 14.07 4.67 13.58
C THR A 342 14.55 3.36 14.18
N ASN A 343 14.55 2.27 13.40
CA ASN A 343 15.04 0.96 13.81
C ASN A 343 16.56 0.88 14.01
N LEU A 344 17.32 1.91 13.60
CA LEU A 344 18.74 2.02 13.96
C LEU A 344 18.92 2.28 15.46
N ALA A 345 17.99 3.00 16.08
CA ALA A 345 18.00 3.24 17.53
C ALA A 345 17.27 2.11 18.26
N ARG A 346 18.01 1.24 18.97
CA ARG A 346 17.46 0.01 19.57
C ARG A 346 17.48 0.05 21.09
N ARG A 347 16.40 -0.41 21.72
CA ARG A 347 16.34 -0.51 23.19
C ARG A 347 17.22 -1.65 23.71
N THR A 348 17.85 -1.42 24.85
CA THR A 348 18.74 -2.38 25.52
C THR A 348 18.37 -2.51 27.00
N VAL A 349 19.06 -3.42 27.72
CA VAL A 349 18.87 -3.58 29.17
C VAL A 349 19.54 -2.48 30.00
N PHE A 350 20.30 -1.58 29.36
CA PHE A 350 21.03 -0.51 30.02
C PHE A 350 20.21 0.78 30.06
N ILE A 351 20.45 1.60 31.08
CA ILE A 351 19.77 2.88 31.27
C ILE A 351 20.70 4.10 31.14
N ASP A 352 22.01 3.87 31.19
CA ASP A 352 23.07 4.88 31.10
C ASP A 352 23.00 5.65 29.77
N ASP A 353 23.24 6.96 29.78
CA ASP A 353 23.15 7.75 28.53
C ASP A 353 24.22 7.36 27.50
N LYS A 354 25.35 6.84 28.00
CA LYS A 354 26.48 6.39 27.19
C LYS A 354 27.06 5.12 27.77
N LEU A 355 27.30 4.15 26.90
CA LEU A 355 27.85 2.86 27.26
C LEU A 355 28.97 2.50 26.29
N GLU A 356 30.16 2.25 26.83
CA GLU A 356 31.22 1.63 26.06
C GLU A 356 31.00 0.12 26.05
N VAL A 357 30.97 -0.48 24.86
CA VAL A 357 30.74 -1.90 24.65
C VAL A 357 31.96 -2.50 23.97
N ILE A 358 32.48 -3.59 24.53
CA ILE A 358 33.57 -4.34 23.92
C ILE A 358 32.99 -5.67 23.42
N LEU A 359 32.79 -5.79 22.11
CA LEU A 359 32.35 -7.03 21.47
C LEU A 359 33.56 -7.96 21.26
N PRO A 360 33.64 -9.11 21.96
CA PRO A 360 34.75 -10.03 21.76
C PRO A 360 34.55 -10.86 20.49
N PHE A 361 35.64 -11.13 19.80
CA PHE A 361 35.71 -12.14 18.77
C PHE A 361 37.10 -12.76 18.73
N LEU A 362 37.16 -14.06 18.41
CA LEU A 362 38.40 -14.79 18.31
C LEU A 362 38.87 -14.80 16.86
N VAL A 363 40.10 -14.34 16.62
CA VAL A 363 40.78 -14.45 15.34
C VAL A 363 41.76 -15.61 15.40
N VAL A 364 41.64 -16.57 14.50
CA VAL A 364 42.51 -17.75 14.44
C VAL A 364 43.18 -17.81 13.08
N LYS A 365 44.51 -17.89 13.06
CA LYS A 365 45.29 -18.13 11.86
C LYS A 365 45.80 -19.56 11.87
N ASP A 366 45.44 -20.35 10.88
CA ASP A 366 45.85 -21.74 10.79
C ASP A 366 47.24 -21.91 10.14
N GLU A 367 47.81 -23.12 10.20
CA GLU A 367 49.11 -23.46 9.61
C GLU A 367 49.17 -23.34 8.07
N LYS A 368 48.02 -23.20 7.41
CA LYS A 368 47.90 -22.96 5.97
C LYS A 368 47.79 -21.47 5.64
N GLY A 369 47.78 -20.61 6.66
CA GLY A 369 47.67 -19.16 6.51
C GLY A 369 46.24 -18.65 6.38
N PHE A 370 45.22 -19.49 6.56
CA PHE A 370 43.81 -19.07 6.53
C PHE A 370 43.41 -18.44 7.86
N THR A 371 42.73 -17.29 7.79
CA THR A 371 42.22 -16.56 8.95
C THR A 371 40.73 -16.82 9.14
N GLN A 372 40.36 -17.24 10.35
CA GLN A 372 38.98 -17.44 10.78
C GLN A 372 38.62 -16.45 11.88
N VAL A 373 37.36 -16.02 11.86
CA VAL A 373 36.80 -15.07 12.82
C VAL A 373 35.61 -15.73 13.48
N ILE A 374 35.66 -15.88 14.79
CA ILE A 374 34.61 -16.50 15.59
C ILE A 374 33.99 -15.43 16.49
N SER A 375 32.76 -15.04 16.18
CA SER A 375 31.94 -14.16 17.01
C SER A 375 31.41 -14.89 18.26
N THR A 376 30.63 -14.20 19.09
CA THR A 376 30.03 -14.81 20.28
C THR A 376 29.24 -16.08 19.93
N LEU A 377 29.42 -17.11 20.75
CA LEU A 377 28.85 -18.43 20.58
C LEU A 377 27.83 -18.75 21.69
N LYS A 378 26.78 -19.49 21.34
CA LYS A 378 25.91 -20.20 22.28
C LYS A 378 26.34 -21.67 22.34
N TYR A 379 26.86 -22.09 23.49
CA TYR A 379 27.28 -23.45 23.76
C TYR A 379 26.07 -24.38 23.88
N SER A 380 26.15 -25.56 23.28
CA SER A 380 25.02 -26.51 23.20
C SER A 380 24.80 -27.33 24.48
N GLY A 381 25.65 -27.18 25.48
CA GLY A 381 25.54 -27.90 26.75
C GLY A 381 26.12 -29.31 26.72
N ARG A 382 25.72 -30.12 27.70
CA ARG A 382 26.13 -31.53 27.87
C ARG A 382 25.75 -32.36 26.65
N ASN A 383 26.72 -33.10 26.11
CA ASN A 383 26.50 -34.06 25.03
C ASN A 383 26.46 -35.52 25.52
N LYS A 384 26.48 -35.74 26.83
CA LYS A 384 26.28 -37.06 27.45
C LYS A 384 24.79 -37.41 27.50
N SER A 385 24.42 -38.54 26.88
CA SER A 385 23.09 -39.17 27.07
C SER A 385 23.00 -39.77 28.48
N LEU A 386 21.84 -39.63 29.15
CA LEU A 386 21.52 -40.21 30.47
C LEU A 386 21.65 -41.74 30.52
N PHE A 387 21.80 -42.43 29.38
CA PHE A 387 21.89 -43.90 29.29
C PHE A 387 23.18 -44.43 28.65
N GLY A 388 24.28 -43.66 28.63
CA GLY A 388 25.62 -44.19 28.29
C GLY A 388 25.86 -44.58 26.82
N ILE A 389 24.84 -44.54 25.96
CA ILE A 389 25.01 -44.61 24.51
C ILE A 389 25.38 -43.21 24.04
N THR A 390 26.67 -42.95 23.81
CA THR A 390 27.09 -41.73 23.09
C THR A 390 26.38 -41.73 21.74
N ALA A 391 25.40 -40.84 21.57
CA ALA A 391 24.66 -40.73 20.33
C ALA A 391 25.65 -40.54 19.17
N PHE A 392 25.37 -41.21 18.06
CA PHE A 392 26.05 -41.13 16.77
C PHE A 392 26.03 -39.71 16.13
N GLY A 393 25.93 -38.63 16.92
CA GLY A 393 25.77 -37.22 16.52
C GLY A 393 26.77 -36.22 17.16
N SER A 394 27.86 -36.68 17.79
CA SER A 394 28.86 -35.84 18.49
C SER A 394 29.90 -35.16 17.57
N LYS A 395 29.44 -34.50 16.50
CA LYS A 395 30.33 -33.68 15.67
C LYS A 395 30.68 -32.40 16.43
N LEU A 396 31.96 -32.04 16.45
CA LEU A 396 32.46 -30.81 17.09
C LEU A 396 31.82 -29.55 16.48
N GLU A 397 31.36 -29.65 15.23
CA GLU A 397 30.57 -28.62 14.55
C GLU A 397 29.30 -28.22 15.34
N ASN A 398 28.71 -29.16 16.09
CA ASN A 398 27.51 -28.93 16.91
C ASN A 398 27.82 -28.44 18.33
N LEU A 399 29.10 -28.24 18.69
CA LEU A 399 29.51 -27.80 20.03
C LEU A 399 28.82 -26.50 20.44
N ALA A 400 28.75 -25.56 19.51
CA ALA A 400 28.19 -24.25 19.71
C ALA A 400 27.71 -23.67 18.38
N SER A 401 26.68 -22.82 18.44
CA SER A 401 26.18 -22.02 17.32
C SER A 401 26.57 -20.56 17.52
N PRO A 402 26.77 -19.78 16.44
CA PRO A 402 26.91 -18.33 16.60
C PRO A 402 25.65 -17.74 17.24
N LEU A 403 25.81 -16.74 18.11
CA LEU A 403 24.70 -16.06 18.78
C LEU A 403 23.85 -15.28 17.76
N THR A 404 24.50 -14.63 16.80
CA THR A 404 23.85 -14.05 15.62
C THR A 404 24.71 -14.31 14.38
N ASN A 405 24.10 -14.20 13.20
CA ASN A 405 24.81 -14.35 11.92
C ASN A 405 25.51 -13.05 11.45
N THR A 406 25.68 -12.06 12.34
CA THR A 406 26.35 -10.80 12.02
C THR A 406 27.79 -11.08 11.59
N LYS A 407 28.19 -10.56 10.43
CA LYS A 407 29.53 -10.74 9.88
C LYS A 407 30.33 -9.46 10.08
N PHE A 408 31.29 -9.48 11.00
CA PHE A 408 32.25 -8.40 11.14
C PHE A 408 33.43 -8.67 10.19
N ASN A 409 33.61 -7.81 9.19
CA ASN A 409 34.79 -7.85 8.33
C ASN A 409 35.96 -7.24 9.09
N LEU A 410 36.91 -8.09 9.47
CA LEU A 410 38.11 -7.61 10.13
C LEU A 410 39.03 -6.87 9.15
N PRO A 411 39.55 -5.69 9.51
CA PRO A 411 40.66 -5.10 8.78
C PRO A 411 41.86 -6.07 8.75
N GLN A 412 42.65 -6.01 7.68
CA GLN A 412 43.88 -6.80 7.56
C GLN A 412 44.93 -6.31 8.56
N ILE A 413 44.88 -6.84 9.79
CA ILE A 413 45.78 -6.49 10.87
C ILE A 413 46.63 -7.72 11.24
N SER A 414 47.94 -7.51 11.38
CA SER A 414 48.82 -8.51 11.98
C SER A 414 48.57 -8.54 13.50
N LEU A 415 47.93 -9.61 13.98
CA LEU A 415 47.55 -9.75 15.39
C LEU A 415 48.52 -10.69 16.12
N PRO A 416 49.00 -10.30 17.32
CA PRO A 416 49.84 -11.16 18.14
C PRO A 416 49.01 -12.27 18.79
N ASP A 417 49.63 -13.43 19.06
CA ASP A 417 48.98 -14.49 19.82
C ASP A 417 48.89 -14.09 21.31
N ASN A 418 47.68 -13.83 21.80
CA ASN A 418 47.44 -13.47 23.20
C ASN A 418 46.84 -14.61 24.03
N LEU A 419 46.49 -15.73 23.40
CA LEU A 419 45.87 -16.87 24.07
C LEU A 419 46.85 -17.99 24.41
N ARG A 420 47.98 -18.10 23.70
CA ARG A 420 48.98 -19.15 23.94
C ARG A 420 49.53 -19.17 25.37
N LYS A 421 49.59 -18.02 26.04
CA LYS A 421 50.02 -17.89 27.45
C LYS A 421 49.00 -18.44 28.46
N PHE A 422 47.73 -18.63 28.07
CA PHE A 422 46.66 -19.20 28.89
C PHE A 422 46.52 -20.71 28.68
N ARG A 423 47.64 -21.39 28.40
CA ARG A 423 47.70 -22.83 28.16
C ARG A 423 46.98 -23.62 29.24
N ASP A 424 47.27 -23.35 30.51
CA ASP A 424 46.72 -24.12 31.63
C ASP A 424 45.20 -23.97 31.77
N ASP A 425 44.68 -22.76 31.55
CA ASP A 425 43.24 -22.50 31.57
C ASP A 425 42.54 -23.20 30.39
N ILE A 426 43.13 -23.13 29.19
CA ILE A 426 42.60 -23.83 28.01
C ILE A 426 42.62 -25.35 28.23
N THR A 427 43.67 -25.92 28.83
CA THR A 427 43.73 -27.35 29.15
C THR A 427 42.61 -27.75 30.12
N LYS A 428 42.36 -26.99 31.19
CA LYS A 428 41.23 -27.23 32.10
C LYS A 428 39.88 -27.16 31.39
N GLY A 429 39.71 -26.20 30.48
CA GLY A 429 38.49 -26.08 29.67
C GLY A 429 38.30 -27.28 28.71
N VAL A 430 39.39 -27.83 28.17
CA VAL A 430 39.36 -29.03 27.31
C VAL A 430 38.95 -30.26 28.10
N GLU A 431 39.52 -30.45 29.30
CA GLU A 431 39.13 -31.53 30.21
C GLU A 431 37.64 -31.45 30.53
N TRP A 432 37.14 -30.24 30.84
CA TRP A 432 35.71 -30.01 31.04
C TRP A 432 34.86 -30.39 29.81
N LEU A 433 35.25 -30.01 28.59
CA LEU A 433 34.50 -30.40 27.39
C LEU A 433 34.49 -31.92 27.17
N GLU A 434 35.59 -32.61 27.49
CA GLU A 434 35.65 -34.08 27.47
C GLU A 434 34.70 -34.69 28.52
N GLU A 435 34.69 -34.16 29.74
CA GLU A 435 33.75 -34.55 30.80
C GLU A 435 32.29 -34.31 30.41
N GLU A 436 32.01 -33.31 29.58
CA GLU A 436 30.67 -33.02 29.07
C GLU A 436 30.29 -33.92 27.87
N GLY A 437 31.21 -34.79 27.41
CA GLY A 437 30.99 -35.78 26.36
C GLY A 437 31.30 -35.30 24.95
N TRP A 438 32.03 -34.20 24.79
CA TRP A 438 32.46 -33.68 23.49
C TRP A 438 33.76 -34.34 23.03
N ARG A 439 33.83 -34.66 21.74
CA ARG A 439 35.03 -35.25 21.11
C ARG A 439 36.02 -34.14 20.70
N VAL A 440 36.71 -33.58 21.70
CA VAL A 440 37.76 -32.56 21.59
C VAL A 440 39.16 -33.17 21.46
N ARG A 441 40.18 -32.38 21.10
CA ARG A 441 41.58 -32.82 21.18
C ARG A 441 42.05 -32.73 22.62
N LYS A 442 42.89 -33.65 23.09
CA LYS A 442 43.21 -33.77 24.52
C LYS A 442 44.37 -32.90 24.94
N LEU A 443 45.35 -32.69 24.06
CA LEU A 443 46.55 -31.91 24.37
C LEU A 443 46.46 -30.53 23.74
N PHE A 444 47.01 -29.53 24.42
CA PHE A 444 47.10 -28.16 23.90
C PHE A 444 47.94 -28.10 22.61
N GLU A 445 49.00 -28.90 22.53
CA GLU A 445 49.86 -29.08 21.36
C GLU A 445 49.13 -29.69 20.16
N ASP A 446 48.00 -30.34 20.38
CA ASP A 446 47.17 -30.78 19.28
C ASP A 446 46.43 -29.61 18.64
N TYR A 447 46.17 -28.53 19.38
CA TYR A 447 45.54 -27.30 18.87
C TYR A 447 46.54 -26.35 18.21
N TYR A 448 47.76 -26.21 18.76
CA TYR A 448 48.76 -25.26 18.30
C TYR A 448 49.92 -25.90 17.54
N PHE A 449 50.35 -25.24 16.47
CA PHE A 449 51.58 -25.58 15.78
C PHE A 449 52.79 -25.12 16.60
N VAL A 450 53.72 -26.04 16.85
CA VAL A 450 54.98 -25.77 17.55
C VAL A 450 56.07 -25.65 16.49
N ASN A 451 56.53 -24.42 16.23
CA ASN A 451 57.80 -24.22 15.52
C ASN A 451 58.93 -24.56 16.52
N PHE A 452 59.78 -25.52 16.15
CA PHE A 452 61.08 -25.72 16.79
C PHE A 452 62.09 -24.69 16.29
#